data_AF-A0A973BB10-F1
#
_entry.id   AF-A0A973BB10-F1
#
_cell.length_a   1.000
_cell.length_b   1.000
_cell.length_c   1.000
_cell.angle_alpha   90.00
_cell.angle_beta   90.00
_cell.angle_gamma   90.00
#
_symmetry.space_group_name_H-M   'P 1'
#
loop_
_entity.id
_entity.type
_entity.pdbx_description
1 polymer ?
#
loop_
_entity_poly.entity_id
_entity_poly.type
_entity_poly.pdbx_seq_one_letter_code
_entity_poly.pdbx_strand_id
1 'polypeptide(L)'
;MSKQHFKFIVLLISLGTTDYSFAQAKKPNQAHISGELLLDQTWDRTLYLSHIPSFENMYDMSNEMIIAKTKIDSLGYFQFNLDFFPKEENLFRLHVTKKGDTPATLIIGGKDENHTFLIANKDSNIELRANSLNPPFRKVLYKKHSVNALFQEVTDFVYSLDSLAAESTSAKRSFIDDNKNKELLVVADTSTNVLVSLYAIYNSKYESDYFSNPNFFSLYSEKRKDEDHSYMKTFRSKFDLPKPERDNTLILVIIGVALCGLAYLFGKYGFKKKSGYEKLTVQERKIFELLRNGATNQDIANTYNIGLSTVKSHVSSIYSKLNIKSRKEVIDFKV
;
A
#
# COMPACT_ATOMS: atom_id res chain seq x y z
N MET A 1 2.46 58.07 -38.71
CA MET A 1 2.19 56.87 -37.90
C MET A 1 1.03 56.10 -38.55
N SER A 2 1.27 54.83 -38.93
CA SER A 2 0.35 53.66 -39.03
C SER A 2 -1.15 53.91 -39.34
N LYS A 3 -1.66 53.58 -40.56
CA LYS A 3 -2.36 52.32 -41.01
C LYS A 3 -3.76 52.14 -40.37
N GLN A 4 -4.89 51.76 -41.00
CA GLN A 4 -5.27 51.00 -42.23
C GLN A 4 -6.81 51.22 -42.45
N HIS A 5 -7.32 51.51 -43.66
CA HIS A 5 -7.87 50.63 -44.73
C HIS A 5 -9.24 49.94 -44.48
N PHE A 6 -10.07 50.00 -45.52
CA PHE A 6 -11.54 49.95 -45.55
C PHE A 6 -12.01 48.88 -46.56
N LYS A 7 -13.07 48.14 -46.18
CA LYS A 7 -14.07 47.39 -46.99
C LYS A 7 -13.60 46.35 -48.03
N PHE A 8 -14.16 45.13 -47.96
CA PHE A 8 -15.38 44.76 -48.71
C PHE A 8 -15.89 43.37 -48.29
N ILE A 9 -17.22 43.25 -48.19
CA ILE A 9 -17.97 42.01 -48.00
C ILE A 9 -18.40 41.53 -49.39
N VAL A 10 -18.12 40.28 -49.72
CA VAL A 10 -18.82 39.54 -50.78
C VAL A 10 -19.16 38.14 -50.24
N LEU A 11 -20.47 37.89 -50.21
CA LEU A 11 -21.13 36.63 -49.94
C LEU A 11 -21.16 35.80 -51.24
N LEU A 12 -20.76 34.54 -51.19
CA LEU A 12 -21.08 33.55 -52.23
C LEU A 12 -21.55 32.26 -51.56
N ILE A 13 -22.82 31.95 -51.84
CA ILE A 13 -23.56 30.76 -51.44
C ILE A 13 -23.14 29.61 -52.37
N SER A 14 -22.85 28.43 -51.82
CA SER A 14 -23.10 27.18 -52.54
C SER A 14 -24.02 26.28 -51.71
N LEU A 15 -25.12 25.88 -52.35
CA LEU A 15 -26.06 24.86 -51.90
C LEU A 15 -25.49 23.48 -52.23
N GLY A 16 -25.66 22.50 -51.35
CA GLY A 16 -25.34 21.11 -51.70
C GLY A 16 -25.37 20.13 -50.54
N THR A 17 -26.57 19.59 -50.29
CA THR A 17 -26.89 18.23 -49.79
C THR A 17 -26.28 17.72 -48.48
N THR A 18 -27.20 17.41 -47.57
CA THR A 18 -27.03 16.52 -46.42
C THR A 18 -26.46 15.17 -46.85
N ASP A 19 -25.27 14.82 -46.36
CA ASP A 19 -24.89 13.44 -46.13
C ASP A 19 -24.76 13.23 -44.62
N TYR A 20 -25.76 12.55 -44.05
CA TYR A 20 -25.64 11.88 -42.77
C TYR A 20 -24.61 10.77 -42.91
N SER A 21 -23.33 11.12 -42.88
CA SER A 21 -22.30 10.17 -42.53
C SER A 21 -22.37 9.99 -41.02
N PHE A 22 -22.94 8.86 -40.59
CA PHE A 22 -22.67 8.33 -39.25
C PHE A 22 -21.15 8.28 -39.11
N ALA A 23 -20.59 9.27 -38.42
CA ALA A 23 -19.25 9.17 -37.88
C ALA A 23 -19.29 7.96 -36.94
N GLN A 24 -18.83 6.82 -37.45
CA GLN A 24 -18.44 5.71 -36.60
C GLN A 24 -17.36 6.27 -35.69
N ALA A 25 -17.76 6.67 -34.48
CA ALA A 25 -16.83 7.02 -33.43
C ALA A 25 -15.83 5.88 -33.38
N LYS A 26 -14.60 6.17 -33.77
CA LYS A 26 -13.48 5.23 -33.73
C LYS A 26 -13.45 4.74 -32.29
N LYS A 27 -13.92 3.51 -32.04
CA LYS A 27 -13.88 2.92 -30.69
C LYS A 27 -12.46 3.13 -30.18
N PRO A 28 -12.27 3.65 -28.95
CA PRO A 28 -10.93 3.75 -28.39
C PRO A 28 -10.26 2.39 -28.54
N ASN A 29 -9.03 2.38 -29.05
CA ASN A 29 -8.27 1.16 -29.32
C ASN A 29 -8.29 0.29 -28.05
N GLN A 30 -9.07 -0.80 -28.06
CA GLN A 30 -9.27 -1.61 -26.86
C GLN A 30 -7.95 -2.27 -26.49
N ALA A 31 -7.57 -2.20 -25.21
CA ALA A 31 -6.36 -2.81 -24.71
C ALA A 31 -6.39 -4.32 -24.97
N HIS A 32 -5.30 -4.84 -25.54
CA HIS A 32 -5.23 -6.22 -26.01
C HIS A 32 -3.81 -6.78 -25.90
N ILE A 33 -3.76 -8.12 -25.81
CA ILE A 33 -2.55 -8.89 -26.10
C ILE A 33 -2.86 -9.69 -27.36
N SER A 34 -2.08 -9.50 -28.41
CA SER A 34 -2.22 -10.26 -29.66
C SER A 34 -0.87 -10.73 -30.17
N GLY A 35 -0.88 -11.66 -31.11
CA GLY A 35 0.36 -12.11 -31.70
C GLY A 35 0.19 -13.29 -32.63
N GLU A 36 1.35 -13.79 -33.06
CA GLU A 36 1.48 -14.99 -33.89
C GLU A 36 2.28 -16.04 -33.11
N LEU A 37 1.74 -17.26 -33.03
CA LEU A 37 2.39 -18.41 -32.41
C LEU A 37 2.45 -19.57 -33.40
N LEU A 38 3.67 -20.00 -33.71
CA LEU A 38 3.91 -21.12 -34.61
C LEU A 38 3.80 -22.47 -33.86
N LEU A 39 2.77 -23.26 -34.16
CA LEU A 39 2.54 -24.57 -33.53
C LEU A 39 2.47 -25.70 -34.56
N ASP A 40 3.08 -26.83 -34.21
CA ASP A 40 2.90 -28.10 -34.94
C ASP A 40 1.57 -28.79 -34.56
N GLN A 41 1.35 -30.00 -35.10
CA GLN A 41 0.12 -30.75 -34.89
C GLN A 41 0.01 -31.43 -33.51
N THR A 42 1.07 -31.43 -32.69
CA THR A 42 1.09 -32.04 -31.36
C THR A 42 0.43 -31.16 -30.29
N TRP A 43 0.39 -29.85 -30.54
CA TRP A 43 -0.18 -28.86 -29.62
C TRP A 43 -1.69 -28.68 -29.80
N ASP A 44 -2.39 -28.43 -28.70
CA ASP A 44 -3.74 -27.89 -28.73
C ASP A 44 -3.69 -26.41 -29.15
N ARG A 45 -4.64 -25.98 -29.99
CA ARG A 45 -4.72 -24.58 -30.46
C ARG A 45 -5.48 -23.67 -29.50
N THR A 46 -5.30 -23.89 -28.21
CA THR A 46 -5.82 -23.03 -27.14
C THR A 46 -4.65 -22.40 -26.41
N LEU A 47 -4.64 -21.08 -26.38
CA LEU A 47 -3.69 -20.31 -25.60
C LEU A 47 -4.36 -19.90 -24.29
N TYR A 48 -3.70 -20.18 -23.19
CA TYR A 48 -4.16 -19.84 -21.84
C TYR A 48 -3.37 -18.64 -21.32
N LEU A 49 -4.04 -17.82 -20.53
CA LEU A 49 -3.46 -16.66 -19.85
C LEU A 49 -3.67 -16.84 -18.35
N SER A 50 -2.56 -16.83 -17.61
CA SER A 50 -2.57 -17.00 -16.16
C SER A 50 -2.02 -15.76 -15.46
N HIS A 51 -2.61 -15.39 -14.32
CA HIS A 51 -2.08 -14.34 -13.45
C HIS A 51 -1.04 -14.93 -12.48
N ILE A 52 0.12 -14.29 -12.35
CA ILE A 52 1.21 -14.75 -11.50
C ILE A 52 1.40 -13.76 -10.35
N PRO A 53 0.92 -14.05 -9.13
CA PRO A 53 0.85 -13.06 -8.05
C PRO A 53 2.22 -12.65 -7.48
N SER A 54 3.26 -13.46 -7.69
CA SER A 54 4.64 -13.14 -7.30
C SER A 54 5.65 -13.89 -8.16
N PHE A 55 6.90 -13.43 -8.20
CA PHE A 55 7.98 -14.09 -8.95
C PHE A 55 8.31 -15.50 -8.45
N GLU A 56 7.99 -15.85 -7.19
CA GLU A 56 8.17 -17.24 -6.70
C GLU A 56 7.15 -18.20 -7.33
N ASN A 57 5.98 -17.68 -7.70
CA ASN A 57 4.89 -18.48 -8.25
C ASN A 57 4.94 -18.60 -9.78
N MET A 58 6.03 -18.18 -10.43
CA MET A 58 6.17 -18.20 -11.90
C MET A 58 5.91 -19.58 -12.48
N TYR A 59 6.38 -20.62 -11.80
CA TYR A 59 6.30 -22.00 -12.25
C TYR A 59 5.18 -22.79 -11.57
N ASP A 60 4.39 -22.15 -10.70
CA ASP A 60 3.23 -22.79 -10.09
C ASP A 60 2.08 -22.94 -11.11
N MET A 61 1.30 -24.00 -10.97
CA MET A 61 0.21 -24.29 -11.90
C MET A 61 -1.03 -24.82 -11.18
N SER A 62 -2.13 -24.09 -11.28
CA SER A 62 -3.48 -24.53 -10.93
C SER A 62 -4.51 -23.95 -11.90
N ASN A 63 -5.68 -24.59 -12.02
CA ASN A 63 -6.76 -24.06 -12.87
C ASN A 63 -7.24 -22.66 -12.42
N GLU A 64 -7.10 -22.34 -11.12
CA GLU A 64 -7.53 -21.05 -10.56
C GLU A 64 -6.65 -19.89 -11.01
N MET A 65 -5.41 -20.16 -11.43
CA MET A 65 -4.51 -19.13 -11.97
C MET A 65 -4.90 -18.70 -13.38
N ILE A 66 -5.64 -19.53 -14.12
CA ILE A 66 -6.04 -19.28 -15.51
C ILE A 66 -7.21 -18.29 -15.51
N ILE A 67 -6.93 -17.06 -15.94
CA ILE A 67 -7.92 -15.96 -15.96
C ILE A 67 -8.61 -15.82 -17.31
N ALA A 68 -7.99 -16.30 -18.39
CA ALA A 68 -8.56 -16.27 -19.73
C ALA A 68 -7.97 -17.36 -20.62
N LYS A 69 -8.69 -17.65 -21.71
CA LYS A 69 -8.20 -18.50 -22.80
C LYS A 69 -8.72 -17.97 -24.15
N THR A 70 -7.97 -18.22 -25.21
CA THR A 70 -8.35 -17.87 -26.58
C THR A 70 -7.94 -18.99 -27.53
N LYS A 71 -8.55 -19.02 -28.71
CA LYS A 71 -8.18 -19.97 -29.77
C LYS A 71 -7.10 -19.34 -30.66
N ILE A 72 -6.15 -20.16 -31.06
CA ILE A 72 -5.15 -19.82 -32.08
C ILE A 72 -5.71 -20.26 -33.42
N ASP A 73 -5.82 -19.33 -34.37
CA ASP A 73 -6.38 -19.63 -35.68
C ASP A 73 -5.44 -20.50 -36.53
N SER A 74 -5.83 -20.80 -37.78
CA SER A 74 -5.02 -21.62 -38.69
C SER A 74 -3.68 -20.99 -39.05
N LEU A 75 -3.58 -19.66 -39.04
CA LEU A 75 -2.39 -18.87 -39.36
C LEU A 75 -1.48 -18.65 -38.14
N GLY A 76 -1.91 -19.06 -36.95
CA GLY A 76 -1.17 -18.89 -35.70
C GLY A 76 -1.55 -17.61 -34.95
N TYR A 77 -2.53 -16.85 -35.43
CA TYR A 77 -2.94 -15.61 -34.79
C TYR A 77 -3.81 -15.86 -33.57
N PHE A 78 -3.64 -15.03 -32.55
CA PHE A 78 -4.46 -15.02 -31.35
C PHE A 78 -4.66 -13.60 -30.82
N GLN A 79 -5.71 -13.42 -30.01
CA GLN A 79 -5.95 -12.17 -29.29
C GLN A 79 -6.67 -12.41 -27.96
N PHE A 80 -6.29 -11.64 -26.94
CA PHE A 80 -6.97 -11.46 -25.65
C PHE A 80 -7.46 -10.02 -25.50
N ASN A 81 -8.61 -9.83 -24.84
CA ASN A 81 -9.09 -8.54 -24.37
C ASN A 81 -8.67 -8.35 -22.90
N LEU A 82 -8.26 -7.13 -22.52
CA LEU A 82 -7.77 -6.78 -21.19
C LEU A 82 -8.77 -5.97 -20.33
N ASP A 83 -10.03 -5.87 -20.72
CA ASP A 83 -11.06 -5.08 -20.00
C ASP A 83 -11.18 -5.42 -18.50
N PHE A 84 -10.86 -6.66 -18.11
CA PHE A 84 -10.91 -7.14 -16.72
C PHE A 84 -9.59 -7.02 -15.95
N PHE A 85 -8.52 -6.53 -16.59
CA PHE A 85 -7.21 -6.42 -15.95
C PHE A 85 -7.18 -5.32 -14.89
N PRO A 86 -6.30 -5.43 -13.88
CA PRO A 86 -6.04 -4.34 -12.95
C PRO A 86 -5.34 -3.15 -13.64
N LYS A 87 -5.37 -1.98 -12.98
CA LYS A 87 -4.64 -0.79 -13.43
C LYS A 87 -3.13 -0.95 -13.26
N GLU A 88 -2.72 -1.58 -12.17
CA GLU A 88 -1.32 -1.86 -11.85
C GLU A 88 -0.76 -2.88 -12.84
N GLU A 89 0.52 -2.74 -13.20
CA GLU A 89 1.22 -3.76 -13.98
C GLU A 89 1.37 -5.05 -13.17
N ASN A 90 1.09 -6.17 -13.80
CA ASN A 90 1.20 -7.49 -13.19
C ASN A 90 1.93 -8.44 -14.14
N LEU A 91 2.48 -9.50 -13.56
CA LEU A 91 3.10 -10.60 -14.29
C LEU A 91 2.04 -11.60 -14.72
N PHE A 92 2.06 -11.97 -15.98
CA PHE A 92 1.20 -12.96 -16.57
C PHE A 92 2.01 -14.03 -17.27
N ARG A 93 1.42 -15.23 -17.38
CA ARG A 93 1.97 -16.33 -18.15
C ARG A 93 1.04 -16.66 -19.30
N LEU A 94 1.60 -16.76 -20.50
CA LEU A 94 0.98 -17.40 -21.64
C LEU A 94 1.46 -18.84 -21.72
N HIS A 95 0.55 -19.80 -21.93
CA HIS A 95 0.94 -21.19 -22.15
C HIS A 95 -0.01 -21.94 -23.09
N VAL A 96 0.53 -22.95 -23.75
CA VAL A 96 -0.21 -23.92 -24.59
C VAL A 96 -0.03 -25.33 -24.03
N THR A 97 -0.91 -26.27 -24.35
CA THR A 97 -0.79 -27.66 -23.88
C THR A 97 -0.71 -28.62 -25.05
N LYS A 98 -0.16 -29.84 -24.86
CA LYS A 98 -0.26 -30.87 -25.89
C LYS A 98 -1.71 -31.34 -26.00
N LYS A 99 -2.07 -31.93 -27.14
CA LYS A 99 -3.40 -32.52 -27.33
C LYS A 99 -3.64 -33.64 -26.31
N GLY A 100 -4.74 -33.54 -25.57
CA GLY A 100 -5.13 -34.50 -24.53
C GLY A 100 -4.67 -34.12 -23.12
N ASP A 101 -3.73 -33.18 -22.98
CA ASP A 101 -3.32 -32.67 -21.68
C ASP A 101 -4.38 -31.76 -21.06
N THR A 102 -4.39 -31.70 -19.73
CA THR A 102 -5.25 -30.77 -19.00
C THR A 102 -4.79 -29.31 -19.17
N PRO A 103 -5.69 -28.31 -19.04
CA PRO A 103 -5.30 -26.90 -19.12
C PRO A 103 -4.22 -26.47 -18.11
N ALA A 104 -4.15 -27.14 -16.96
CA ALA A 104 -3.17 -26.90 -15.90
C ALA A 104 -1.90 -27.76 -16.08
N THR A 105 -1.42 -27.93 -17.31
CA THR A 105 -0.15 -28.60 -17.63
C THR A 105 0.91 -27.56 -17.99
N LEU A 106 1.97 -27.50 -17.20
CA LEU A 106 3.14 -26.65 -17.43
C LEU A 106 4.38 -27.52 -17.66
N ILE A 107 5.13 -27.24 -18.72
CA ILE A 107 6.39 -27.89 -19.07
C ILE A 107 7.49 -26.83 -19.00
N ILE A 108 8.51 -27.11 -18.19
CA ILE A 108 9.61 -26.19 -17.89
C ILE A 108 10.88 -26.74 -18.53
N GLY A 109 11.52 -25.92 -19.38
CA GLY A 109 12.74 -26.30 -20.07
C GLY A 109 12.57 -27.38 -21.15
N GLY A 110 13.68 -27.66 -21.83
CA GLY A 110 13.71 -28.65 -22.90
C GLY A 110 12.98 -28.24 -24.18
N LYS A 111 12.61 -29.25 -24.97
CA LYS A 111 12.02 -29.11 -26.30
C LYS A 111 10.52 -28.83 -26.29
N ASP A 112 9.86 -29.22 -25.22
CA ASP A 112 8.42 -29.07 -25.04
C ASP A 112 8.05 -27.98 -24.02
N GLU A 113 8.99 -27.10 -23.66
CA GLU A 113 8.71 -25.91 -22.85
C GLU A 113 7.54 -25.12 -23.47
N ASN A 114 6.48 -24.91 -22.71
CA ASN A 114 5.18 -24.56 -23.27
C ASN A 114 4.65 -23.21 -22.81
N HIS A 115 5.51 -22.34 -22.28
CA HIS A 115 5.08 -21.09 -21.69
C HIS A 115 6.05 -19.93 -21.95
N THR A 116 5.54 -18.71 -21.74
CA THR A 116 6.33 -17.47 -21.66
C THR A 116 5.67 -16.52 -20.67
N PHE A 117 6.43 -15.57 -20.15
CA PHE A 117 5.93 -14.55 -19.23
C PHE A 117 5.92 -13.18 -19.88
N LEU A 118 4.98 -12.34 -19.44
CA LEU A 118 4.85 -10.96 -19.90
C LEU A 118 4.26 -10.08 -18.81
N ILE A 119 4.57 -8.80 -18.89
CA ILE A 119 4.05 -7.74 -18.04
C ILE A 119 2.89 -7.04 -18.78
N ALA A 120 1.76 -6.88 -18.11
CA ALA A 120 0.60 -6.19 -18.68
C ALA A 120 -0.26 -5.51 -17.59
N ASN A 121 -1.14 -4.62 -18.04
CA ASN A 121 -2.21 -4.00 -17.27
C ASN A 121 -3.42 -3.74 -18.19
N LYS A 122 -4.50 -3.15 -17.64
CA LYS A 122 -5.72 -2.84 -18.40
C LYS A 122 -5.56 -1.89 -19.59
N ASP A 123 -4.44 -1.16 -19.67
CA ASP A 123 -4.18 -0.14 -20.70
C ASP A 123 -3.13 -0.62 -21.72
N SER A 124 -2.68 -1.87 -21.59
CA SER A 124 -1.62 -2.44 -22.41
C SER A 124 -2.08 -2.76 -23.83
N ASN A 125 -1.21 -2.48 -24.81
CA ASN A 125 -1.35 -2.92 -26.20
C ASN A 125 -0.09 -3.68 -26.57
N ILE A 126 -0.16 -5.01 -26.50
CA ILE A 126 1.00 -5.90 -26.62
C ILE A 126 0.85 -6.74 -27.88
N GLU A 127 1.82 -6.62 -28.79
CA GLU A 127 1.99 -7.51 -29.94
C GLU A 127 3.25 -8.34 -29.74
N LEU A 128 3.13 -9.66 -29.88
CA LEU A 128 4.26 -10.60 -29.81
C LEU A 128 4.30 -11.55 -31.00
N ARG A 129 5.50 -12.01 -31.33
CA ARG A 129 5.70 -13.06 -32.37
C ARG A 129 6.61 -14.15 -31.84
N ALA A 130 6.11 -15.38 -31.85
CA ALA A 130 6.80 -16.56 -31.39
C ALA A 130 7.04 -17.51 -32.57
N ASN A 131 8.21 -17.38 -33.19
CA ASN A 131 8.54 -18.01 -34.48
C ASN A 131 9.39 -19.29 -34.30
N SER A 132 9.14 -20.07 -33.25
CA SER A 132 9.82 -21.34 -33.01
C SER A 132 8.82 -22.47 -32.91
N LEU A 133 9.09 -23.59 -33.57
CA LEU A 133 8.25 -24.79 -33.48
C LEU A 133 8.52 -25.57 -32.20
N ASN A 134 9.76 -25.54 -31.70
CA ASN A 134 10.20 -26.41 -30.63
C ASN A 134 11.35 -25.74 -29.82
N PRO A 135 11.08 -25.26 -28.59
CA PRO A 135 9.76 -25.05 -28.00
C PRO A 135 8.99 -23.86 -28.63
N PRO A 136 7.64 -23.83 -28.55
CA PRO A 136 6.80 -22.77 -29.10
C PRO A 136 7.23 -21.35 -28.73
N PHE A 137 7.70 -21.16 -27.50
CA PHE A 137 8.09 -19.86 -26.96
C PHE A 137 9.61 -19.64 -26.88
N ARG A 138 10.43 -20.43 -27.59
CA ARG A 138 11.90 -20.30 -27.53
C ARG A 138 12.42 -18.91 -27.90
N LYS A 139 11.74 -18.24 -28.85
CA LYS A 139 12.12 -16.92 -29.36
C LYS A 139 10.87 -16.08 -29.50
N VAL A 140 10.55 -15.33 -28.45
CA VAL A 140 9.44 -14.38 -28.45
C VAL A 140 9.99 -12.99 -28.77
N LEU A 141 9.39 -12.34 -29.76
CA LEU A 141 9.76 -11.00 -30.17
C LEU A 141 8.64 -10.04 -29.82
N TYR A 142 8.98 -8.96 -29.13
CA TYR A 142 8.09 -7.85 -28.83
C TYR A 142 8.48 -6.62 -29.65
N LYS A 143 7.61 -5.62 -29.69
CA LYS A 143 7.98 -4.28 -30.20
C LYS A 143 9.18 -3.75 -29.41
N LYS A 144 10.21 -3.27 -30.13
CA LYS A 144 11.43 -2.71 -29.53
C LYS A 144 11.11 -1.63 -28.49
N HIS A 145 11.92 -1.59 -27.43
CA HIS A 145 11.82 -0.64 -26.32
C HIS A 145 10.50 -0.72 -25.51
N SER A 146 9.71 -1.78 -25.67
CA SER A 146 8.60 -2.07 -24.75
C SER A 146 9.10 -2.70 -23.46
N VAL A 147 8.32 -2.60 -22.38
CA VAL A 147 8.62 -3.29 -21.10
C VAL A 147 8.80 -4.79 -21.31
N ASN A 148 7.98 -5.40 -22.18
CA ASN A 148 8.09 -6.83 -22.51
C ASN A 148 9.34 -7.16 -23.34
N ALA A 149 9.83 -6.25 -24.19
CA ALA A 149 11.11 -6.44 -24.86
C ALA A 149 12.26 -6.44 -23.84
N LEU A 150 12.27 -5.52 -22.88
CA LEU A 150 13.27 -5.48 -21.80
C LEU A 150 13.19 -6.73 -20.91
N PHE A 151 11.98 -7.16 -20.55
CA PHE A 151 11.76 -8.39 -19.78
C PHE A 151 12.28 -9.63 -20.54
N GLN A 152 12.04 -9.69 -21.85
CA GLN A 152 12.53 -10.77 -22.70
C GLN A 152 14.06 -10.74 -22.84
N GLU A 153 14.69 -9.57 -22.95
CA GLU A 153 16.15 -9.43 -22.99
C GLU A 153 16.80 -10.02 -21.72
N VAL A 154 16.23 -9.76 -20.54
CA VAL A 154 16.69 -10.38 -19.28
C VAL A 154 16.48 -11.89 -19.30
N THR A 155 15.33 -12.35 -19.80
CA THR A 155 15.01 -13.79 -19.90
C THR A 155 15.99 -14.52 -20.82
N ASP A 156 16.28 -13.96 -21.99
CA ASP A 156 17.21 -14.51 -22.97
C ASP A 156 18.64 -14.52 -22.42
N PHE A 157 19.05 -13.46 -21.71
CA PHE A 157 20.33 -13.39 -21.02
C PHE A 157 20.48 -14.51 -20.00
N VAL A 158 19.51 -14.66 -19.09
CA VAL A 158 19.48 -15.72 -18.06
C VAL A 158 19.58 -17.10 -18.70
N TYR A 159 18.73 -17.39 -19.69
CA TYR A 159 18.70 -18.67 -20.39
C TYR A 159 20.04 -18.98 -21.07
N SER A 160 20.65 -17.98 -21.73
CA SER A 160 21.93 -18.15 -22.43
C SER A 160 23.06 -18.55 -21.47
N LEU A 161 23.11 -17.95 -20.28
CA LEU A 161 24.13 -18.26 -19.28
C LEU A 161 23.87 -19.60 -18.58
N ASP A 162 22.62 -19.95 -18.31
CA ASP A 162 22.28 -21.25 -17.72
C ASP A 162 22.60 -22.40 -18.67
N SER A 163 22.31 -22.22 -19.97
CA SER A 163 22.71 -23.19 -21.01
C SER A 163 24.24 -23.35 -21.06
N LEU A 164 24.99 -22.24 -21.01
CA LEU A 164 26.46 -22.29 -21.01
C LEU A 164 27.03 -22.93 -19.74
N ALA A 165 26.41 -22.69 -18.58
CA ALA A 165 26.79 -23.24 -17.30
C ALA A 165 26.52 -24.75 -17.20
N ALA A 166 25.43 -25.24 -17.83
CA ALA A 166 25.09 -26.66 -17.87
C ALA A 166 26.16 -27.50 -18.57
N GLU A 167 26.77 -26.98 -19.64
CA GLU A 167 27.82 -27.65 -20.43
C GLU A 167 29.24 -27.43 -19.87
N SER A 168 29.39 -26.69 -18.77
CA SER A 168 30.69 -26.25 -18.23
C SER A 168 31.16 -27.07 -17.02
N THR A 169 32.47 -27.07 -16.77
CA THR A 169 33.08 -27.62 -15.54
C THR A 169 32.64 -26.83 -14.30
N SER A 170 32.79 -27.39 -13.09
CA SER A 170 32.40 -26.73 -11.84
C SER A 170 33.08 -25.37 -11.63
N ALA A 171 34.38 -25.27 -11.90
CA ALA A 171 35.12 -24.01 -11.79
C ALA A 171 34.60 -22.96 -12.78
N LYS A 172 34.38 -23.34 -14.05
CA LYS A 172 33.84 -22.44 -15.08
C LYS A 172 32.40 -22.01 -14.76
N ARG A 173 31.58 -22.93 -14.25
CA ARG A 173 30.22 -22.65 -13.80
C ARG A 173 30.20 -21.56 -12.73
N SER A 174 31.07 -21.64 -11.72
CA SER A 174 31.16 -20.60 -10.69
C SER A 174 31.41 -19.21 -11.28
N PHE A 175 32.35 -19.08 -12.24
CA PHE A 175 32.60 -17.80 -12.90
C PHE A 175 31.41 -17.29 -13.71
N ILE A 176 30.69 -18.18 -14.40
CA ILE A 176 29.47 -17.84 -15.14
C ILE A 176 28.40 -17.32 -14.18
N ASP A 177 28.16 -18.04 -13.07
CA ASP A 177 27.13 -17.70 -12.11
C ASP A 177 27.44 -16.37 -11.40
N ASP A 178 28.71 -16.10 -11.10
CA ASP A 178 29.13 -14.83 -10.48
C ASP A 178 28.99 -13.66 -11.46
N ASN A 179 29.27 -13.87 -12.74
CA ASN A 179 29.05 -12.85 -13.77
C ASN A 179 27.55 -12.61 -14.00
N LYS A 180 26.76 -13.70 -14.12
CA LYS A 180 25.29 -13.64 -14.20
C LYS A 180 24.74 -12.81 -13.06
N ASN A 181 25.17 -13.09 -11.82
CA ASN A 181 24.72 -12.36 -10.65
C ASN A 181 25.03 -10.86 -10.74
N LYS A 182 26.27 -10.49 -11.05
CA LYS A 182 26.68 -9.07 -11.18
C LYS A 182 25.86 -8.31 -12.21
N GLU A 183 25.70 -8.88 -13.40
CA GLU A 183 24.93 -8.27 -14.49
C GLU A 183 23.45 -8.10 -14.11
N LEU A 184 22.85 -9.11 -13.47
CA LEU A 184 21.46 -9.01 -13.01
C LEU A 184 21.27 -7.93 -11.93
N LEU A 185 22.23 -7.75 -11.01
CA LEU A 185 22.17 -6.65 -10.05
C LEU A 185 22.30 -5.28 -10.72
N VAL A 186 23.11 -5.15 -11.78
CA VAL A 186 23.19 -3.93 -12.60
C VAL A 186 21.86 -3.66 -13.30
N VAL A 187 21.24 -4.68 -13.90
CA VAL A 187 19.90 -4.56 -14.51
C VAL A 187 18.88 -4.15 -13.46
N ALA A 188 18.89 -4.78 -12.29
CA ALA A 188 17.97 -4.46 -11.21
C ALA A 188 18.07 -2.99 -10.79
N ASP A 189 19.28 -2.47 -10.60
CA ASP A 189 19.50 -1.08 -10.19
C ASP A 189 19.14 -0.08 -11.30
N THR A 190 19.45 -0.37 -12.56
CA THR A 190 19.28 0.56 -13.69
C THR A 190 17.88 0.56 -14.31
N SER A 191 17.11 -0.53 -14.13
CA SER A 191 15.77 -0.67 -14.72
C SER A 191 14.79 0.36 -14.18
N THR A 192 14.07 1.07 -15.05
CA THR A 192 13.00 1.99 -14.62
C THR A 192 11.73 1.25 -14.23
N ASN A 193 11.46 0.09 -14.84
CA ASN A 193 10.28 -0.72 -14.54
C ASN A 193 10.52 -1.61 -13.31
N VAL A 194 9.58 -1.59 -12.36
CA VAL A 194 9.66 -2.32 -11.09
C VAL A 194 9.69 -3.83 -11.31
N LEU A 195 8.86 -4.35 -12.21
CA LEU A 195 8.78 -5.79 -12.46
C LEU A 195 10.00 -6.31 -13.20
N VAL A 196 10.55 -5.58 -14.16
CA VAL A 196 11.84 -5.95 -14.81
C VAL A 196 12.97 -5.95 -13.79
N SER A 197 13.01 -4.93 -12.92
CA SER A 197 14.00 -4.82 -11.85
C SER A 197 13.94 -5.99 -10.88
N LEU A 198 12.74 -6.31 -10.37
CA LEU A 198 12.53 -7.43 -9.46
C LEU A 198 12.81 -8.76 -10.16
N TYR A 199 12.40 -8.94 -11.40
CA TYR A 199 12.69 -10.15 -12.16
C TYR A 199 14.19 -10.44 -12.25
N ALA A 200 15.01 -9.40 -12.46
CA ALA A 200 16.46 -9.55 -12.44
C ALA A 200 16.98 -9.98 -11.07
N ILE A 201 16.43 -9.43 -9.96
CA ILE A 201 16.78 -9.87 -8.60
C ILE A 201 16.39 -11.33 -8.36
N TYR A 202 15.17 -11.74 -8.71
CA TYR A 202 14.71 -13.11 -8.48
C TYR A 202 15.49 -14.15 -9.30
N ASN A 203 16.14 -13.75 -10.40
CA ASN A 203 17.04 -14.60 -11.17
C ASN A 203 18.51 -14.51 -10.73
N SER A 204 18.83 -13.63 -9.78
CA SER A 204 20.16 -13.47 -9.20
C SER A 204 20.32 -14.39 -7.99
N LYS A 205 21.50 -14.41 -7.37
CA LYS A 205 21.76 -15.16 -6.12
C LYS A 205 21.21 -14.41 -4.90
N TYR A 206 20.05 -13.76 -5.02
CA TYR A 206 19.57 -12.78 -4.05
C TYR A 206 19.40 -13.34 -2.63
N GLU A 207 18.99 -14.60 -2.47
CA GLU A 207 18.83 -15.22 -1.15
C GLU A 207 20.16 -15.34 -0.39
N SER A 208 21.24 -15.77 -1.07
CA SER A 208 22.56 -15.85 -0.45
C SER A 208 23.23 -14.47 -0.37
N ASP A 209 23.03 -13.64 -1.38
CA ASP A 209 23.68 -12.34 -1.50
C ASP A 209 23.07 -11.29 -0.60
N TYR A 210 21.82 -11.48 -0.16
CA TYR A 210 21.19 -10.60 0.83
C TYR A 210 22.03 -10.50 2.10
N PHE A 211 22.49 -11.65 2.62
CA PHE A 211 23.29 -11.71 3.83
C PHE A 211 24.76 -11.36 3.59
N SER A 212 25.30 -11.62 2.38
CA SER A 212 26.71 -11.39 2.07
C SER A 212 27.00 -9.97 1.54
N ASN A 213 26.00 -9.31 0.95
CA ASN A 213 26.09 -7.97 0.36
C ASN A 213 24.91 -7.07 0.77
N PRO A 214 24.73 -6.79 2.07
CA PRO A 214 23.59 -6.01 2.57
C PRO A 214 23.53 -4.58 2.02
N ASN A 215 24.67 -4.02 1.61
CA ASN A 215 24.77 -2.65 1.10
C ASN A 215 23.97 -2.47 -0.19
N PHE A 216 24.06 -3.41 -1.14
CA PHE A 216 23.30 -3.33 -2.38
C PHE A 216 21.80 -3.31 -2.10
N PHE A 217 21.30 -4.27 -1.32
CA PHE A 217 19.87 -4.41 -1.06
C PHE A 217 19.30 -3.27 -0.22
N SER A 218 20.09 -2.73 0.72
CA SER A 218 19.72 -1.53 1.48
C SER A 218 19.58 -0.30 0.56
N LEU A 219 20.56 -0.04 -0.30
CA LEU A 219 20.51 1.06 -1.27
C LEU A 219 19.39 0.88 -2.29
N TYR A 220 19.20 -0.34 -2.78
CA TYR A 220 18.12 -0.68 -3.71
C TYR A 220 16.75 -0.43 -3.07
N SER A 221 16.55 -0.87 -1.83
CA SER A 221 15.29 -0.66 -1.10
C SER A 221 15.03 0.82 -0.83
N GLU A 222 16.05 1.57 -0.42
CA GLU A 222 15.93 3.01 -0.15
C GLU A 222 15.63 3.80 -1.43
N LYS A 223 16.34 3.51 -2.52
CA LYS A 223 16.13 4.14 -3.84
C LYS A 223 14.68 4.01 -4.32
N ARG A 224 14.04 2.89 -4.00
CA ARG A 224 12.69 2.56 -4.44
C ARG A 224 11.63 2.72 -3.36
N LYS A 225 11.93 3.30 -2.19
CA LYS A 225 11.06 3.28 -1.01
C LYS A 225 9.62 3.77 -1.28
N ASP A 226 9.48 4.74 -2.18
CA ASP A 226 8.21 5.38 -2.54
C ASP A 226 7.41 4.61 -3.61
N GLU A 227 7.96 3.51 -4.16
CA GLU A 227 7.24 2.65 -5.10
C GLU A 227 6.12 1.87 -4.42
N ASP A 228 4.89 2.34 -4.61
CA ASP A 228 3.68 1.66 -4.17
C ASP A 228 3.25 0.57 -5.18
N HIS A 229 3.99 -0.54 -5.19
CA HIS A 229 3.72 -1.69 -6.07
C HIS A 229 3.59 -2.98 -5.24
N SER A 230 2.57 -3.78 -5.54
CA SER A 230 2.28 -5.08 -4.90
C SER A 230 3.48 -6.02 -4.84
N TYR A 231 4.16 -6.28 -5.97
CA TYR A 231 5.35 -7.14 -6.03
C TYR A 231 6.51 -6.60 -5.19
N MET A 232 6.69 -5.28 -5.14
CA MET A 232 7.72 -4.64 -4.31
C MET A 232 7.39 -4.78 -2.82
N LYS A 233 6.12 -4.66 -2.43
CA LYS A 233 5.68 -4.92 -1.05
C LYS A 233 5.96 -6.37 -0.63
N THR A 234 5.64 -7.33 -1.50
CA THR A 234 5.94 -8.76 -1.27
C THR A 234 7.44 -8.97 -1.12
N PHE A 235 8.26 -8.39 -1.99
CA PHE A 235 9.72 -8.45 -1.89
C PHE A 235 10.22 -7.90 -0.55
N ARG A 236 9.80 -6.69 -0.14
CA ARG A 236 10.22 -6.08 1.14
C ARG A 236 9.82 -6.90 2.35
N SER A 237 8.63 -7.50 2.31
CA SER A 237 8.10 -8.27 3.45
C SER A 237 8.95 -9.50 3.81
N LYS A 238 9.74 -10.03 2.86
CA LYS A 238 10.59 -11.21 3.08
C LYS A 238 11.89 -10.91 3.80
N PHE A 239 12.41 -9.71 3.64
CA PHE A 239 13.77 -9.38 4.04
C PHE A 239 13.85 -8.56 5.34
N ASP A 240 12.72 -8.36 6.04
CA ASP A 240 12.65 -7.45 7.19
C ASP A 240 13.24 -6.06 6.90
N LEU A 241 13.18 -5.61 5.65
CA LEU A 241 13.71 -4.31 5.25
C LEU A 241 12.94 -3.21 6.00
N PRO A 242 13.62 -2.16 6.49
CA PRO A 242 12.94 -1.07 7.18
C PRO A 242 11.82 -0.55 6.28
N LYS A 243 10.58 -0.71 6.74
CA LYS A 243 9.42 -0.11 6.06
C LYS A 243 9.71 1.39 6.01
N PRO A 244 9.46 2.08 4.88
CA PRO A 244 9.66 3.53 4.83
C PRO A 244 8.99 4.15 6.05
N GLU A 245 9.79 4.77 6.92
CA GLU A 245 9.26 5.41 8.13
C GLU A 245 8.24 6.44 7.67
N ARG A 246 6.98 6.19 8.01
CA ARG A 246 5.91 7.14 7.75
C ARG A 246 6.25 8.36 8.58
N ASP A 247 6.51 9.50 7.94
CA ASP A 247 6.84 10.75 8.62
C ASP A 247 5.66 11.16 9.52
N ASN A 248 5.76 10.77 10.79
CA ASN A 248 4.73 10.98 11.80
C ASN A 248 4.95 12.30 12.56
N THR A 249 5.87 13.16 12.12
CA THR A 249 6.13 14.46 12.76
C THR A 249 4.85 15.28 12.87
N LEU A 250 4.00 15.27 11.83
CA LEU A 250 2.72 15.97 11.84
C LEU A 250 1.75 15.44 12.92
N ILE A 251 1.70 14.12 13.10
CA ILE A 251 0.84 13.48 14.11
C ILE A 251 1.35 13.82 15.52
N LEU A 252 2.66 13.81 15.74
CA LEU A 252 3.27 14.18 17.02
C LEU A 252 3.04 15.66 17.35
N VAL A 253 3.12 16.54 16.36
CA VAL A 253 2.79 17.96 16.53
C VAL A 253 1.31 18.13 16.90
N ILE A 254 0.39 17.43 16.23
CA ILE A 254 -1.05 17.47 16.56
C ILE A 254 -1.32 16.99 17.98
N ILE A 255 -0.71 15.87 18.40
CA ILE A 255 -0.83 15.36 19.77
C ILE A 255 -0.27 16.36 20.78
N GLY A 256 0.89 16.95 20.49
CA GLY A 256 1.50 17.98 21.33
C GLY A 256 0.59 19.21 21.51
N VAL A 257 0.01 19.71 20.43
CA VAL A 257 -0.94 20.83 20.47
C VAL A 257 -2.21 20.47 21.25
N ALA A 258 -2.75 19.27 21.06
CA ALA A 258 -3.92 18.79 21.79
C ALA A 258 -3.67 18.68 23.30
N LEU A 259 -2.51 18.17 23.71
CA LEU A 259 -2.11 18.08 25.11
C LEU A 259 -1.91 19.45 25.76
N CYS A 260 -1.30 20.41 25.05
CA CYS A 260 -1.18 21.79 25.52
C CYS A 260 -2.56 22.46 25.68
N GLY A 261 -3.48 22.22 24.74
CA GLY A 261 -4.87 22.70 24.83
C GLY A 261 -5.61 22.13 26.04
N LEU A 262 -5.49 20.82 26.28
CA LEU A 262 -6.05 20.16 27.47
C LEU A 262 -5.45 20.71 28.76
N ALA A 263 -4.13 20.87 28.85
CA ALA A 263 -3.46 21.43 30.02
C ALA A 263 -3.93 22.88 30.30
N TYR A 264 -4.11 23.69 29.26
CA TYR A 264 -4.67 25.04 29.39
C TYR A 264 -6.11 25.01 29.93
N LEU A 265 -6.95 24.10 29.44
CA LEU A 265 -8.32 23.93 29.92
C LEU A 265 -8.36 23.47 31.40
N PHE A 266 -7.54 22.50 31.79
CA PHE A 266 -7.43 22.05 33.18
C PHE A 266 -6.88 23.14 34.11
N GLY A 267 -5.90 23.93 33.64
CA GLY A 267 -5.38 25.08 34.38
C GLY A 267 -6.42 26.18 34.61
N LYS A 268 -7.34 26.37 33.65
CA LYS A 268 -8.45 27.34 33.77
C LYS A 268 -9.60 26.82 34.66
N TYR A 269 -9.79 25.50 34.75
CA TYR A 269 -10.79 24.86 35.62
C TYR A 269 -10.24 24.53 37.03
N GLY A 270 -9.55 25.50 37.63
CA GLY A 270 -9.02 25.40 38.98
C GLY A 270 -10.08 24.93 40.00
N PHE A 271 -9.71 23.89 40.75
CA PHE A 271 -10.45 23.28 41.84
C PHE A 271 -11.13 24.33 42.75
N LYS A 272 -12.47 24.36 42.75
CA LYS A 272 -13.24 25.08 43.76
C LYS A 272 -12.86 24.56 45.15
N LYS A 273 -12.22 25.40 45.95
CA LYS A 273 -11.92 25.14 47.37
C LYS A 273 -13.25 25.00 48.13
N LYS A 274 -13.58 23.79 48.62
CA LYS A 274 -14.77 23.54 49.45
C LYS A 274 -14.74 24.45 50.69
N SER A 275 -15.86 25.11 51.02
CA SER A 275 -15.94 26.00 52.19
C SER A 275 -15.82 25.19 53.49
N GLY A 276 -15.25 25.80 54.54
CA GLY A 276 -15.01 25.13 55.82
C GLY A 276 -16.29 24.56 56.47
N TYR A 277 -17.44 25.17 56.17
CA TYR A 277 -18.76 24.76 56.68
C TYR A 277 -19.14 23.32 56.28
N GLU A 278 -18.74 22.86 55.09
CA GLU A 278 -19.03 21.49 54.65
C GLU A 278 -18.38 20.41 55.53
N LYS A 279 -17.33 20.76 56.29
CA LYS A 279 -16.63 19.84 57.21
C LYS A 279 -17.39 19.57 58.52
N LEU A 280 -18.42 20.37 58.84
CA LEU A 280 -19.24 20.14 60.03
C LEU A 280 -20.25 19.01 59.78
N THR A 281 -20.44 18.15 60.79
CA THR A 281 -21.53 17.18 60.84
C THR A 281 -22.89 17.87 60.93
N VAL A 282 -23.98 17.15 60.65
CA VAL A 282 -25.34 17.70 60.70
C VAL A 282 -25.68 18.31 62.07
N GLN A 283 -25.26 17.67 63.16
CA GLN A 283 -25.50 18.16 64.52
C GLN A 283 -24.63 19.38 64.85
N GLU A 284 -23.38 19.40 64.39
CA GLU A 284 -22.49 20.56 64.55
C GLU A 284 -22.96 21.77 63.78
N ARG A 285 -23.52 21.60 62.57
CA ARG A 285 -24.14 22.71 61.82
C ARG A 285 -25.31 23.32 62.57
N LYS A 286 -26.19 22.47 63.12
CA LYS A 286 -27.33 22.90 63.96
C LYS A 286 -26.89 23.70 65.20
N ILE A 287 -25.81 23.27 65.85
CA ILE A 287 -25.22 23.98 66.99
C ILE A 287 -24.53 25.28 66.53
N PHE A 288 -23.83 25.25 65.40
CA PHE A 288 -23.16 26.41 64.81
C PHE A 288 -24.13 27.54 64.45
N GLU A 289 -25.30 27.24 63.88
CA GLU A 289 -26.32 28.26 63.59
C GLU A 289 -26.82 28.94 64.88
N LEU A 290 -27.05 28.17 65.96
CA LEU A 290 -27.44 28.75 67.25
C LEU A 290 -26.32 29.61 67.85
N LEU A 291 -25.06 29.18 67.74
CA LEU A 291 -23.92 29.98 68.19
C LEU A 291 -23.81 31.30 67.41
N ARG A 292 -24.00 31.25 66.09
CA ARG A 292 -23.99 32.41 65.19
C ARG A 292 -25.13 33.38 65.50
N ASN A 293 -26.28 32.86 65.92
CA ASN A 293 -27.43 33.64 66.39
C ASN A 293 -27.27 34.15 67.84
N GLY A 294 -26.12 33.92 68.48
CA GLY A 294 -25.80 34.43 69.81
C GLY A 294 -26.23 33.55 70.99
N ALA A 295 -26.93 32.43 70.77
CA ALA A 295 -27.50 31.59 71.83
C ALA A 295 -26.41 30.98 72.74
N THR A 296 -26.51 31.17 74.05
CA THR A 296 -25.49 30.71 75.02
C THR A 296 -25.38 29.18 75.03
N ASN A 297 -24.29 28.64 75.56
CA ASN A 297 -24.15 27.17 75.68
C ASN A 297 -25.28 26.56 76.54
N GLN A 298 -25.87 27.34 77.45
CA GLN A 298 -27.02 26.92 78.24
C GLN A 298 -28.30 26.89 77.40
N ASP A 299 -28.51 27.90 76.53
CA ASP A 299 -29.67 27.94 75.63
C ASP A 299 -29.62 26.78 74.63
N ILE A 300 -28.44 26.45 74.11
CA ILE A 300 -28.22 25.33 73.19
C ILE A 300 -28.49 23.99 73.91
N ALA A 301 -28.05 23.86 75.16
CA ALA A 301 -28.30 22.67 75.98
C ALA A 301 -29.80 22.46 76.19
N ASN A 302 -30.53 23.53 76.54
CA ASN A 302 -31.98 23.49 76.74
C ASN A 302 -32.73 23.21 75.42
N THR A 303 -32.32 23.84 74.33
CA THR A 303 -32.98 23.72 73.01
C THR A 303 -32.91 22.29 72.46
N TYR A 304 -31.76 21.63 72.62
CA TYR A 304 -31.56 20.26 72.14
C TYR A 304 -31.73 19.20 73.23
N ASN A 305 -32.10 19.59 74.45
CA ASN A 305 -32.22 18.72 75.63
C ASN A 305 -30.97 17.83 75.85
N ILE A 306 -29.79 18.44 75.79
CA ILE A 306 -28.49 17.77 75.98
C ILE A 306 -27.70 18.39 77.14
N GLY A 307 -26.78 17.63 77.73
CA GLY A 307 -25.94 18.12 78.82
C GLY A 307 -25.03 19.28 78.41
N LEU A 308 -24.77 20.21 79.33
CA LEU A 308 -23.88 21.36 79.10
C LEU A 308 -22.45 20.94 78.72
N SER A 309 -21.96 19.82 79.26
CA SER A 309 -20.67 19.22 78.88
C SER A 309 -20.66 18.81 77.41
N THR A 310 -21.73 18.18 76.93
CA THR A 310 -21.90 17.76 75.53
C THR A 310 -21.90 18.96 74.58
N VAL A 311 -22.57 20.05 74.94
CA VAL A 311 -22.53 21.30 74.17
C VAL A 311 -21.09 21.81 74.05
N LYS A 312 -20.35 21.91 75.18
CA LYS A 312 -18.95 22.37 75.16
C LYS A 312 -18.06 21.52 74.26
N SER A 313 -18.25 20.20 74.25
CA SER A 313 -17.53 19.29 73.34
C SER A 313 -17.84 19.58 71.87
N HIS A 314 -19.12 19.79 71.52
CA HIS A 314 -19.49 20.17 70.15
C HIS A 314 -18.92 21.53 69.74
N VAL A 315 -19.00 22.55 70.62
CA VAL A 315 -18.43 23.88 70.35
C VAL A 315 -16.92 23.79 70.10
N SER A 316 -16.20 23.02 70.91
CA SER A 316 -14.76 22.81 70.74
C SER A 316 -14.43 22.13 69.40
N SER A 317 -15.19 21.11 69.01
CA SER A 317 -15.00 20.43 67.73
C SER A 317 -15.28 21.36 66.54
N ILE A 318 -16.34 22.16 66.61
CA ILE A 318 -16.67 23.18 65.61
C ILE A 318 -15.53 24.19 65.46
N TYR A 319 -15.00 24.72 66.57
CA TYR A 319 -13.93 25.70 66.55
C TYR A 319 -12.65 25.13 65.94
N SER A 320 -12.32 23.88 66.29
CA SER A 320 -11.19 23.17 65.69
C SER A 320 -11.38 22.94 64.19
N LYS A 321 -12.55 22.48 63.75
CA LYS A 321 -12.84 22.19 62.33
C LYS A 321 -12.87 23.43 61.45
N LEU A 322 -13.35 24.56 61.99
CA LEU A 322 -13.46 25.84 61.29
C LEU A 322 -12.27 26.77 61.54
N ASN A 323 -11.32 26.37 62.38
CA ASN A 323 -10.17 27.18 62.81
C ASN A 323 -10.58 28.55 63.41
N ILE A 324 -11.64 28.54 64.24
CA ILE A 324 -12.19 29.70 64.94
C ILE A 324 -11.58 29.76 66.34
N LYS A 325 -11.10 30.93 66.76
CA LYS A 325 -10.43 31.11 68.07
C LYS A 325 -11.32 31.73 69.12
N SER A 326 -12.39 32.41 68.72
CA SER A 326 -13.28 33.12 69.64
C SER A 326 -14.74 33.02 69.24
N ARG A 327 -15.64 33.17 70.22
CA ARG A 327 -17.09 33.16 69.98
C ARG A 327 -17.54 34.29 69.04
N LYS A 328 -16.83 35.42 69.06
CA LYS A 328 -17.10 36.56 68.18
C LYS A 328 -16.85 36.20 66.71
N GLU A 329 -15.76 35.48 66.43
CA GLU A 329 -15.44 35.00 65.09
C GLU A 329 -16.48 34.03 64.51
N VAL A 330 -17.27 33.35 65.35
CA VAL A 330 -18.39 32.50 64.90
C VAL A 330 -19.50 33.32 64.25
N ILE A 331 -19.81 34.49 64.82
CA ILE A 331 -20.86 35.39 64.34
C ILE A 331 -20.45 35.97 62.97
N ASP A 332 -19.17 36.28 62.81
CA ASP A 332 -18.60 36.88 61.61
C ASP A 332 -18.17 35.84 60.54
N PHE A 333 -18.38 34.54 60.79
CA PHE A 333 -17.93 33.47 59.89
C PHE A 333 -18.76 33.41 58.59
N LYS A 334 -18.10 33.45 57.43
CA LYS A 334 -18.73 33.34 56.11
C LYS A 334 -18.89 31.87 55.70
N VAL A 335 -20.14 31.43 55.53
CA VAL A 335 -20.54 30.06 55.14
C VAL A 335 -20.30 29.80 53.65
#